data_AF-X0RYM9-F1
#
_entry.id   AF-X0RYM9-F1
#
_cell.length_a   1.000
_cell.length_b   1.000
_cell.length_c   1.000
_cell.angle_alpha   90.00
_cell.angle_beta   90.00
_cell.angle_gamma   90.00
#
_symmetry.space_group_name_H-M   'P 1'
#
loop_
_entity.id
_entity.type
_entity.pdbx_description
1 polymer ?
#
loop_
_entity_poly.entity_id
_entity_poly.type
_entity_poly.pdbx_seq_one_letter_code
_entity_poly.pdbx_strand_id
1 'polypeptide(L)'
;VAYAKSSYGVDLTLEQAKAFRLRLINNVYPELGAVLRDTQVQDIVSNLHTTKTRVMQAFAQREQRLHAGRIVAGCTETPEGASYQEDLIAHVWRCLEQLSENPALHREIKSQQPSTLLMRRIFFGSAVTLSGRLRGHVGFSQKANTPFQGLAADGNKLALFRLLRAGFQVCGFIHDEMLILVPDGTDYQAAADQVQQILASAMQELCPDIPIGTEYLLADRWYKDVDQQPRDGQHKIIPFTKTLPC
;
A
#
# COMPACT_ATOMS: atom_id res chain seq x y z
N VAL A 1 -0.55 10.99 -17.94
CA VAL A 1 -1.12 10.42 -19.19
C VAL A 1 -0.10 9.65 -20.00
N ALA A 2 1.07 10.24 -20.30
CA ALA A 2 2.17 9.54 -21.00
C ALA A 2 2.57 8.20 -20.33
N TYR A 3 2.73 8.20 -19.00
CA TYR A 3 2.98 6.97 -18.23
C TYR A 3 1.88 5.91 -18.38
N ALA A 4 0.61 6.33 -18.46
CA ALA A 4 -0.50 5.37 -18.57
C ALA A 4 -0.51 4.70 -19.95
N LYS A 5 -0.18 5.47 -21.01
CA LYS A 5 -0.03 4.95 -22.37
C LYS A 5 1.16 4.00 -22.47
N SER A 6 2.31 4.37 -21.92
CA SER A 6 3.52 3.52 -21.99
C SER A 6 3.40 2.24 -21.17
N SER A 7 2.81 2.32 -19.98
CA SER A 7 2.81 1.20 -19.03
C SER A 7 1.59 0.29 -19.15
N TYR A 8 0.46 0.80 -19.65
CA TYR A 8 -0.80 0.06 -19.68
C TYR A 8 -1.51 0.11 -21.04
N GLY A 9 -0.92 0.75 -22.06
CA GLY A 9 -1.54 0.87 -23.40
C GLY A 9 -2.81 1.73 -23.41
N VAL A 10 -3.09 2.49 -22.35
CA VAL A 10 -4.31 3.28 -22.22
C VAL A 10 -4.13 4.64 -22.89
N ASP A 11 -4.93 4.92 -23.91
CA ASP A 11 -4.96 6.22 -24.60
C ASP A 11 -6.15 7.06 -24.11
N LEU A 12 -5.86 8.01 -23.23
CA LEU A 12 -6.85 8.95 -22.68
C LEU A 12 -6.23 10.34 -22.69
N THR A 13 -7.03 11.38 -22.93
CA THR A 13 -6.62 12.76 -22.67
C THR A 13 -6.64 13.05 -21.16
N LEU A 14 -6.00 14.14 -20.72
CA LEU A 14 -6.05 14.56 -19.31
C LEU A 14 -7.50 14.81 -18.84
N GLU A 15 -8.31 15.43 -19.69
CA GLU A 15 -9.71 15.71 -19.39
C GLU A 15 -10.55 14.43 -19.30
N GLN A 16 -10.34 13.48 -20.22
CA GLN A 16 -10.99 12.17 -20.12
C GLN A 16 -10.56 11.42 -18.85
N ALA A 17 -9.28 11.46 -18.47
CA ALA A 17 -8.80 10.84 -17.24
C ALA A 17 -9.44 11.47 -15.99
N LYS A 18 -9.59 12.81 -15.95
CA LYS A 18 -10.30 13.51 -14.87
C LYS A 18 -11.78 13.12 -14.82
N ALA A 19 -12.46 13.13 -15.96
CA ALA A 19 -13.88 12.77 -16.05
C ALA A 19 -14.12 11.31 -15.62
N PHE A 20 -13.27 10.39 -16.07
CA PHE A 20 -13.32 8.99 -15.67
C PHE A 20 -13.09 8.83 -14.17
N ARG A 21 -12.07 9.49 -13.62
CA ARG A 21 -11.80 9.50 -12.17
C ARG A 21 -12.99 10.00 -11.36
N LEU A 22 -13.61 11.11 -11.79
CA LEU A 22 -14.79 11.66 -11.11
C LEU A 22 -15.97 10.69 -11.18
N ARG A 23 -16.23 10.08 -12.34
CA ARG A 23 -17.29 9.06 -12.47
C ARG A 23 -17.02 7.86 -11.58
N LEU A 24 -15.79 7.36 -11.56
CA LEU A 24 -15.39 6.21 -10.72
C LEU A 24 -15.62 6.52 -9.23
N ILE A 25 -15.16 7.68 -8.76
CA ILE A 25 -15.23 8.07 -7.35
C ILE A 25 -16.64 8.48 -6.93
N ASN A 26 -17.44 9.10 -7.79
CA ASN A 26 -18.73 9.66 -7.37
C ASN A 26 -19.92 8.76 -7.71
N ASN A 27 -19.82 7.94 -8.76
CA ASN A 27 -20.98 7.22 -9.31
C ASN A 27 -20.82 5.70 -9.23
N VAL A 28 -19.61 5.16 -9.38
CA VAL A 28 -19.38 3.70 -9.40
C VAL A 28 -19.03 3.19 -8.00
N TYR A 29 -18.05 3.81 -7.36
CA TYR A 29 -17.54 3.42 -6.04
C TYR A 29 -17.40 4.66 -5.13
N PRO A 30 -18.52 5.21 -4.61
CA PRO A 30 -18.53 6.39 -3.73
C PRO A 30 -17.59 6.27 -2.52
N GLU A 31 -17.39 5.05 -2.01
CA GLU A 31 -16.48 4.72 -0.92
C GLU A 31 -15.01 5.05 -1.24
N LEU A 32 -14.59 5.01 -2.51
CA LEU A 32 -13.24 5.43 -2.91
C LEU A 32 -12.99 6.90 -2.59
N GLY A 33 -14.03 7.73 -2.55
CA GLY A 33 -13.91 9.13 -2.16
C GLY A 33 -13.46 9.31 -0.71
N ALA A 34 -13.83 8.39 0.18
CA ALA A 34 -13.35 8.39 1.56
C ALA A 34 -11.88 7.95 1.64
N VAL A 35 -11.51 6.89 0.91
CA VAL A 35 -10.14 6.34 0.88
C VAL A 35 -9.15 7.32 0.25
N LEU A 36 -9.55 8.01 -0.83
CA LEU A 36 -8.68 8.92 -1.58
C LEU A 36 -8.73 10.37 -1.08
N ARG A 37 -9.37 10.62 0.07
CA ARG A 37 -9.44 11.95 0.68
C ARG A 37 -8.05 12.36 1.17
N ASP A 38 -7.67 13.61 0.90
CA ASP A 38 -6.47 14.19 1.47
C ASP A 38 -6.62 14.34 2.99
N THR A 39 -5.73 13.68 3.75
CA THR A 39 -5.70 13.71 5.21
C THR A 39 -4.58 14.58 5.77
N GLN A 40 -3.78 15.25 4.94
CA GLN A 40 -2.56 15.93 5.39
C GLN A 40 -2.82 16.92 6.53
N VAL A 41 -3.89 17.70 6.46
CA VAL A 41 -4.26 18.63 7.55
C VAL A 41 -4.56 17.88 8.85
N GLN A 42 -5.24 16.74 8.77
CA GLN A 42 -5.52 15.92 9.95
C GLN A 42 -4.24 15.30 10.52
N ASP A 43 -3.32 14.88 9.66
CA ASP A 43 -2.03 14.35 10.05
C ASP A 43 -1.19 15.43 10.79
N ILE A 44 -1.14 16.67 10.27
CA ILE A 44 -0.49 17.81 10.95
C ILE A 44 -1.13 18.08 12.32
N VAL A 45 -2.47 18.12 12.38
CA VAL A 45 -3.24 18.34 13.61
C VAL A 45 -2.84 17.33 14.69
N SER A 46 -2.87 16.04 14.33
CA SER A 46 -2.52 14.94 15.23
C SER A 46 -1.04 14.98 15.63
N ASN A 47 -0.14 15.30 14.71
CA ASN A 47 1.30 15.27 14.99
C ASN A 47 1.80 16.48 15.79
N LEU A 48 1.22 17.67 15.58
CA LEU A 48 1.58 18.88 16.30
C LEU A 48 0.76 19.08 17.58
N HIS A 49 -0.17 18.18 17.89
CA HIS A 49 -1.12 18.29 19.01
C HIS A 49 -1.92 19.61 18.98
N THR A 50 -2.35 20.05 17.81
CA THR A 50 -3.02 21.35 17.63
C THR A 50 -4.46 21.17 17.13
N THR A 51 -5.11 22.23 16.65
CA THR A 51 -6.46 22.16 16.07
C THR A 51 -6.48 22.43 14.57
N LYS A 52 -7.45 21.85 13.87
CA LYS A 52 -7.66 22.07 12.43
C LYS A 52 -7.80 23.55 12.10
N THR A 53 -8.55 24.31 12.92
CA THR A 53 -8.75 25.75 12.74
C THR A 53 -7.42 26.50 12.76
N ARG A 54 -6.55 26.22 13.75
CA ARG A 54 -5.23 26.84 13.83
C ARG A 54 -4.37 26.53 12.62
N VAL A 55 -4.32 25.27 12.18
CA VAL A 55 -3.54 24.86 10.99
C VAL A 55 -4.04 25.57 9.73
N MET A 56 -5.35 25.64 9.55
CA MET A 56 -5.95 26.31 8.38
C MET A 56 -5.75 27.83 8.40
N GLN A 57 -5.71 28.46 9.58
CA GLN A 57 -5.41 29.88 9.73
C GLN A 57 -3.93 30.18 9.49
N ALA A 58 -3.04 29.38 10.08
CA ALA A 58 -1.59 29.54 9.95
C ALA A 58 -1.12 29.34 8.51
N PHE A 59 -1.66 28.34 7.82
CA PHE A 59 -1.40 28.11 6.41
C PHE A 59 -2.64 28.42 5.59
N ALA A 60 -3.06 29.70 5.54
CA ALA A 60 -4.28 30.10 4.83
C ALA A 60 -4.23 29.75 3.33
N GLN A 61 -3.06 29.94 2.69
CA GLN A 61 -2.89 29.66 1.28
C GLN A 61 -2.55 28.18 1.06
N ARG A 62 -3.13 27.59 0.01
CA ARG A 62 -2.88 26.18 -0.34
C ARG A 62 -1.42 25.91 -0.66
N GLU A 63 -0.77 26.82 -1.37
CA GLU A 63 0.64 26.70 -1.79
C GLU A 63 1.59 26.62 -0.60
N GLN A 64 1.33 27.38 0.46
CA GLN A 64 2.11 27.32 1.70
C GLN A 64 2.09 25.91 2.29
N ARG A 65 0.93 25.23 2.31
CA ARG A 65 0.82 23.83 2.80
C ARG A 65 1.54 22.84 1.90
N LEU A 66 1.41 23.02 0.59
CA LEU A 66 2.06 22.16 -0.40
C LEU A 66 3.58 22.22 -0.32
N HIS A 67 4.14 23.39 0.00
CA HIS A 67 5.58 23.59 0.09
C HIS A 67 6.16 23.41 1.49
N ALA A 68 5.36 23.57 2.55
CA ALA A 68 5.83 23.47 3.94
C ALA A 68 6.59 22.16 4.21
N GLY A 69 6.06 21.02 3.76
CA GLY A 69 6.75 19.74 3.88
C GLY A 69 8.11 19.72 3.18
N ARG A 70 8.21 20.27 1.96
CA ARG A 70 9.47 20.33 1.20
C ARG A 70 10.50 21.23 1.87
N ILE A 71 10.08 22.40 2.35
CA ILE A 71 10.92 23.35 3.07
C ILE A 71 11.48 22.69 4.35
N VAL A 72 10.62 22.04 5.14
CA VAL A 72 11.04 21.32 6.36
C VAL A 72 11.95 20.14 6.02
N ALA A 73 11.81 19.52 4.85
CA ALA A 73 12.73 18.48 4.38
C ALA A 73 14.10 19.02 3.91
N GLY A 74 14.27 20.34 3.79
CA GLY A 74 15.50 20.99 3.33
C GLY A 74 15.54 21.31 1.85
N CYS A 75 14.41 21.21 1.13
CA CYS A 75 14.36 21.62 -0.27
C CYS A 75 14.34 23.15 -0.35
N THR A 76 15.24 23.71 -1.15
CA THR A 76 15.32 25.15 -1.43
C THR A 76 14.56 25.55 -2.70
N GLU A 77 14.04 24.58 -3.46
CA GLU A 77 13.41 24.79 -4.77
C GLU A 77 12.05 24.10 -4.90
N THR A 78 11.17 24.70 -5.70
CA THR A 78 9.90 24.14 -6.15
C THR A 78 10.13 22.92 -7.05
N PRO A 79 9.11 22.06 -7.27
CA PRO A 79 9.21 20.97 -8.25
C PRO A 79 9.58 21.44 -9.68
N GLU A 80 9.28 22.69 -10.01
CA GLU A 80 9.57 23.34 -11.30
C GLU A 80 10.98 23.97 -11.34
N GLY A 81 11.76 23.90 -10.24
CA GLY A 81 13.14 24.39 -10.16
C GLY A 81 13.29 25.86 -9.75
N ALA A 82 12.20 26.53 -9.36
CA ALA A 82 12.29 27.91 -8.86
C ALA A 82 12.69 27.91 -7.38
N SER A 83 13.59 28.80 -6.96
CA SER A 83 13.95 28.92 -5.55
C SER A 83 12.78 29.45 -4.71
N TYR A 84 12.62 28.89 -3.51
CA TYR A 84 11.67 29.43 -2.52
C TYR A 84 12.12 30.79 -2.03
N GLN A 85 11.17 31.72 -1.90
CA GLN A 85 11.43 33.03 -1.30
C GLN A 85 11.78 32.88 0.18
N GLU A 86 12.75 33.66 0.67
CA GLU A 86 13.18 33.60 2.08
C GLU A 86 12.02 33.88 3.05
N ASP A 87 11.14 34.82 2.70
CA ASP A 87 9.93 35.14 3.47
C ASP A 87 9.00 33.94 3.63
N LEU A 88 8.86 33.10 2.58
CA LEU A 88 8.05 31.90 2.63
C LEU A 88 8.67 30.87 3.58
N ILE A 89 9.99 30.67 3.51
CA ILE A 89 10.71 29.75 4.38
C ILE A 89 10.55 30.20 5.84
N ALA A 90 10.81 31.47 6.13
CA ALA A 90 10.68 32.04 7.47
C ALA A 90 9.23 31.97 7.98
N HIS A 91 8.25 32.19 7.12
CA HIS A 91 6.83 32.06 7.46
C HIS A 91 6.47 30.62 7.86
N VAL A 92 6.89 29.61 7.08
CA VAL A 92 6.62 28.20 7.40
C VAL A 92 7.13 27.82 8.78
N TRP A 93 8.39 28.15 9.09
CA TRP A 93 8.97 27.84 10.41
C TRP A 93 8.25 28.55 11.55
N ARG A 94 7.92 29.84 11.38
CA ARG A 94 7.17 30.61 12.37
C ARG A 94 5.79 30.00 12.63
N CYS A 95 5.09 29.57 11.58
CA CYS A 95 3.80 28.89 11.71
C CYS A 95 3.95 27.57 12.48
N LEU A 96 4.96 26.76 12.19
CA LEU A 96 5.18 25.49 12.90
C LEU A 96 5.49 25.70 14.38
N GLU A 97 6.31 26.70 14.72
CA GLU A 97 6.61 27.06 16.11
C GLU A 97 5.33 27.51 16.85
N GLN A 98 4.48 28.32 16.20
CA GLN A 98 3.21 28.76 16.76
C GLN A 98 2.16 27.65 16.87
N LEU A 99 2.20 26.65 15.98
CA LEU A 99 1.24 25.56 15.96
C LEU A 99 1.59 24.42 16.92
N SER A 100 2.88 24.14 17.10
CA SER A 100 3.33 22.92 17.78
C SER A 100 3.13 22.97 19.28
N GLU A 101 2.17 22.19 19.76
CA GLU A 101 1.97 21.85 21.17
C GLU A 101 2.63 20.50 21.52
N ASN A 102 3.22 19.82 20.54
CA ASN A 102 3.94 18.57 20.76
C ASN A 102 5.37 18.82 21.33
N PRO A 103 5.64 18.47 22.59
CA PRO A 103 6.95 18.71 23.21
C PRO A 103 8.07 17.91 22.54
N ALA A 104 7.76 16.77 21.93
CA ALA A 104 8.74 15.91 21.26
C ALA A 104 9.29 16.51 19.97
N LEU A 105 8.67 17.58 19.44
CA LEU A 105 9.09 18.26 18.20
C LEU A 105 9.66 19.67 18.47
N HIS A 106 9.48 20.20 19.69
CA HIS A 106 9.77 21.60 19.99
C HIS A 106 11.21 22.00 19.70
N ARG A 107 12.18 21.16 20.09
CA ARG A 107 13.61 21.43 19.86
C ARG A 107 13.94 21.56 18.38
N GLU A 108 13.47 20.63 17.56
CA GLU A 108 13.76 20.56 16.12
C GLU A 108 13.05 21.68 15.34
N ILE A 109 11.81 22.00 15.72
CA ILE A 109 11.07 23.12 15.12
C ILE A 109 11.74 24.46 15.48
N LYS A 110 12.12 24.65 16.74
CA LYS A 110 12.73 25.90 17.22
C LYS A 110 14.13 26.13 16.66
N SER A 111 14.91 25.06 16.46
CA SER A 111 16.22 25.17 15.81
C SER A 111 16.12 25.41 14.30
N GLN A 112 14.92 25.30 13.72
CA GLN A 112 14.65 25.44 12.29
C GLN A 112 15.57 24.59 11.41
N GLN A 113 16.02 23.44 11.94
CA GLN A 113 16.92 22.56 11.22
C GLN A 113 16.12 21.69 10.26
N PRO A 114 16.30 21.85 8.93
CA PRO A 114 15.57 21.04 7.97
C PRO A 114 16.00 19.57 8.06
N SER A 115 15.04 18.67 8.00
CA SER A 115 15.27 17.22 8.01
C SER A 115 14.07 16.49 7.40
N THR A 116 14.37 15.47 6.59
CA THR A 116 13.34 14.55 6.07
C THR A 116 12.62 13.82 7.22
N LEU A 117 13.31 13.54 8.34
CA LEU A 117 12.70 12.91 9.50
C LEU A 117 11.69 13.85 10.17
N LEU A 118 12.07 15.11 10.38
CA LEU A 118 11.17 16.13 10.95
C LEU A 118 9.94 16.34 10.07
N MET A 119 10.16 16.45 8.75
CA MET A 119 9.07 16.55 7.77
C MET A 119 8.09 15.38 7.93
N ARG A 120 8.58 14.13 7.98
CA ARG A 120 7.73 12.96 8.14
C ARG A 120 7.00 12.95 9.48
N ARG A 121 7.63 13.39 10.56
CA ARG A 121 7.01 13.47 11.88
C ARG A 121 5.89 14.51 11.96
N ILE A 122 5.94 15.56 11.14
CA ILE A 122 4.93 16.63 11.12
C ILE A 122 3.83 16.33 10.09
N PHE A 123 4.21 16.01 8.85
CA PHE A 123 3.30 16.03 7.70
C PHE A 123 2.77 14.66 7.29
N PHE A 124 3.35 13.56 7.80
CA PHE A 124 2.93 12.21 7.42
C PHE A 124 2.10 11.57 8.53
N GLY A 125 1.09 10.79 8.12
CA GLY A 125 0.19 10.09 9.02
C GLY A 125 0.65 8.67 9.33
N SER A 126 -0.27 7.90 9.89
CA SER A 126 -0.14 6.46 10.06
C SER A 126 -1.25 5.72 9.32
N ALA A 127 -1.00 4.46 8.98
CA ALA A 127 -2.01 3.52 8.50
C ALA A 127 -2.03 2.29 9.39
N VAL A 128 -3.21 1.70 9.57
CA VAL A 128 -3.42 0.49 10.37
C VAL A 128 -4.21 -0.50 9.52
N THR A 129 -3.79 -1.77 9.50
CA THR A 129 -4.57 -2.85 8.86
C THR A 129 -5.60 -3.42 9.84
N LEU A 130 -6.57 -4.20 9.36
CA LEU A 130 -7.59 -4.81 10.22
C LEU A 130 -7.01 -5.78 11.27
N SER A 131 -5.82 -6.33 11.02
CA SER A 131 -5.10 -7.17 11.98
C SER A 131 -4.41 -6.38 13.11
N GLY A 132 -4.42 -5.04 13.03
CA GLY A 132 -3.74 -4.15 13.98
C GLY A 132 -2.31 -3.79 13.59
N ARG A 133 -1.80 -4.20 12.42
CA ARG A 133 -0.46 -3.81 11.96
C ARG A 133 -0.41 -2.30 11.69
N LEU A 134 0.42 -1.58 12.46
CA LEU A 134 0.66 -0.15 12.31
C LEU A 134 1.84 0.13 11.37
N ARG A 135 1.65 1.07 10.44
CA ARG A 135 2.72 1.69 9.65
C ARG A 135 2.71 3.20 9.90
N GLY A 136 3.66 3.69 10.70
CA GLY A 136 3.79 5.09 11.05
C GLY A 136 4.54 5.92 9.99
N HIS A 137 4.31 7.24 10.02
CA HIS A 137 5.01 8.23 9.21
C HIS A 137 5.02 7.91 7.71
N VAL A 138 3.83 7.66 7.15
CA VAL A 138 3.60 7.37 5.74
C VAL A 138 2.92 8.52 5.01
N GLY A 139 3.37 8.79 3.79
CA GLY A 139 2.73 9.76 2.90
C GLY A 139 1.42 9.22 2.33
N PHE A 140 0.67 10.08 1.63
CA PHE A 140 -0.68 9.76 1.12
C PHE A 140 -0.77 8.41 0.41
N SER A 141 0.04 8.16 -0.64
CA SER A 141 -0.06 6.93 -1.42
C SER A 141 0.26 5.68 -0.61
N GLN A 142 1.22 5.77 0.32
CA GLN A 142 1.56 4.67 1.22
C GLN A 142 0.43 4.41 2.22
N LYS A 143 -0.16 5.48 2.76
CA LYS A 143 -1.29 5.41 3.70
C LYS A 143 -2.52 4.78 3.05
N ALA A 144 -2.86 5.21 1.83
CA ALA A 144 -3.98 4.67 1.06
C ALA A 144 -3.76 3.21 0.64
N ASN A 145 -2.53 2.80 0.30
CA ASN A 145 -2.24 1.42 -0.13
C ASN A 145 -2.08 0.43 1.02
N THR A 146 -1.68 0.89 2.22
CA THR A 146 -1.37 0.00 3.36
C THR A 146 -2.56 -0.86 3.80
N PRO A 147 -3.81 -0.35 3.88
CA PRO A 147 -4.97 -1.17 4.21
C PRO A 147 -5.19 -2.35 3.24
N PHE A 148 -4.78 -2.23 1.98
CA PHE A 148 -4.95 -3.29 0.98
C PHE A 148 -3.77 -4.26 0.98
N GLN A 149 -2.57 -3.76 0.67
CA GLN A 149 -1.37 -4.60 0.55
C GLN A 149 -0.92 -5.15 1.91
N GLY A 150 -1.09 -4.36 2.96
CA GLY A 150 -0.75 -4.79 4.32
C GLY A 150 -1.65 -5.91 4.79
N LEU A 151 -2.96 -5.84 4.49
CA LEU A 151 -3.92 -6.87 4.86
C LEU A 151 -3.69 -8.17 4.09
N ALA A 152 -3.39 -8.10 2.79
CA ALA A 152 -2.97 -9.26 2.01
C ALA A 152 -1.71 -9.91 2.63
N ALA A 153 -0.73 -9.11 3.02
CA ALA A 153 0.48 -9.60 3.69
C ALA A 153 0.22 -10.13 5.11
N ASP A 154 -0.85 -9.72 5.79
CA ASP A 154 -1.28 -10.31 7.06
C ASP A 154 -1.90 -11.69 6.82
N GLY A 155 -2.84 -11.79 5.88
CA GLY A 155 -3.52 -13.04 5.51
C GLY A 155 -2.53 -14.11 5.02
N ASN A 156 -1.62 -13.73 4.12
CA ASN A 156 -0.61 -14.65 3.60
C ASN A 156 0.34 -15.16 4.68
N LYS A 157 0.70 -14.33 5.68
CA LYS A 157 1.53 -14.79 6.79
C LYS A 157 0.78 -15.74 7.73
N LEU A 158 -0.51 -15.48 7.96
CA LEU A 158 -1.36 -16.39 8.74
C LEU A 158 -1.51 -17.74 8.02
N ALA A 159 -1.75 -17.71 6.72
CA ALA A 159 -1.81 -18.88 5.86
C ALA A 159 -0.50 -19.68 5.88
N LEU A 160 0.64 -19.00 5.71
CA LEU A 160 1.97 -19.62 5.81
C LEU A 160 2.18 -20.31 7.16
N PHE A 161 1.85 -19.64 8.26
CA PHE A 161 1.93 -20.25 9.59
C PHE A 161 1.07 -21.52 9.71
N ARG A 162 -0.14 -21.51 9.17
CA ARG A 162 -1.05 -22.66 9.20
C ARG A 162 -0.59 -23.82 8.34
N LEU A 163 -0.02 -23.55 7.16
CA LEU A 163 0.58 -24.58 6.31
C LEU A 163 1.71 -25.30 7.04
N LEU A 164 2.63 -24.55 7.64
CA LEU A 164 3.74 -25.11 8.43
C LEU A 164 3.21 -25.94 9.61
N ARG A 165 2.17 -25.46 10.30
CA ARG A 165 1.54 -26.19 11.41
C ARG A 165 0.84 -27.48 10.95
N ALA A 166 0.31 -27.50 9.73
CA ALA A 166 -0.30 -28.67 9.12
C ALA A 166 0.74 -29.68 8.58
N GLY A 167 2.03 -29.37 8.66
CA GLY A 167 3.12 -30.25 8.24
C GLY A 167 3.55 -30.09 6.78
N PHE A 168 3.00 -29.10 6.06
CA PHE A 168 3.46 -28.80 4.70
C PHE A 168 4.84 -28.15 4.71
N GLN A 169 5.67 -28.54 3.73
CA GLN A 169 6.96 -27.92 3.50
C GLN A 169 6.82 -26.81 2.47
N VAL A 170 6.89 -25.56 2.91
CA VAL A 170 6.87 -24.37 2.05
C VAL A 170 8.30 -23.99 1.67
N CYS A 171 8.64 -24.04 0.38
CA CYS A 171 9.98 -23.74 -0.13
C CYS A 171 10.12 -22.33 -0.72
N GLY A 172 9.00 -21.63 -0.95
CA GLY A 172 8.98 -20.28 -1.49
C GLY A 172 7.73 -19.50 -1.11
N PHE A 173 7.88 -18.18 -0.94
CA PHE A 173 6.79 -17.26 -0.69
C PHE A 173 7.02 -15.99 -1.53
N ILE A 174 6.22 -15.82 -2.58
CA ILE A 174 6.40 -14.79 -3.61
C ILE A 174 5.11 -13.97 -3.69
N HIS A 175 5.06 -12.85 -2.98
CA HIS A 175 3.88 -11.98 -2.89
C HIS A 175 2.61 -12.72 -2.41
N ASP A 176 1.76 -13.15 -3.34
CA ASP A 176 0.51 -13.88 -3.16
C ASP A 176 0.60 -15.37 -3.53
N GLU A 177 1.78 -15.83 -3.96
CA GLU A 177 2.05 -17.22 -4.34
C GLU A 177 2.88 -17.95 -3.28
N MET A 178 2.52 -19.21 -3.00
CA MET A 178 3.28 -20.11 -2.11
C MET A 178 3.73 -21.35 -2.87
N LEU A 179 5.01 -21.68 -2.76
CA LEU A 179 5.57 -22.90 -3.32
C LEU A 179 5.64 -23.97 -2.24
N ILE A 180 4.92 -25.06 -2.46
CA ILE A 180 4.76 -26.16 -1.49
C ILE A 180 5.30 -27.43 -2.12
N LEU A 181 6.18 -28.12 -1.39
CA LEU A 181 6.71 -29.41 -1.81
C LEU A 181 5.73 -30.51 -1.41
N VAL A 182 5.31 -31.29 -2.40
CA VAL A 182 4.42 -32.44 -2.22
C VAL A 182 5.19 -33.70 -2.65
N PRO A 183 5.39 -34.69 -1.77
CA PRO A 183 6.12 -35.91 -2.12
C PRO A 183 5.45 -36.69 -3.24
N ASP A 184 6.24 -37.32 -4.10
CA ASP A 184 5.75 -38.19 -5.17
C ASP A 184 4.91 -39.35 -4.63
N GLY A 185 3.86 -39.70 -5.37
CA GLY A 185 2.93 -40.77 -4.98
C GLY A 185 1.95 -40.40 -3.86
N THR A 186 1.97 -39.16 -3.38
CA THR A 186 0.92 -38.62 -2.49
C THR A 186 -0.40 -38.46 -3.24
N ASP A 187 -1.53 -38.46 -2.52
CA ASP A 187 -2.79 -38.00 -3.08
C ASP A 187 -2.73 -36.49 -3.34
N TYR A 188 -2.38 -36.11 -4.57
CA TYR A 188 -2.22 -34.72 -4.97
C TYR A 188 -3.51 -33.91 -4.87
N GLN A 189 -4.67 -34.54 -5.08
CA GLN A 189 -5.96 -33.86 -4.99
C GLN A 189 -6.25 -33.52 -3.53
N ALA A 190 -6.11 -34.49 -2.63
CA ALA A 190 -6.28 -34.24 -1.19
C ALA A 190 -5.29 -33.18 -0.66
N ALA A 191 -4.02 -33.24 -1.08
CA ALA A 191 -3.01 -32.26 -0.69
C ALA A 191 -3.36 -30.85 -1.19
N ALA A 192 -3.74 -30.71 -2.47
CA ALA A 192 -4.14 -29.43 -3.05
C ALA A 192 -5.38 -28.86 -2.34
N ASP A 193 -6.42 -29.68 -2.13
CA ASP A 193 -7.66 -29.25 -1.47
C ASP A 193 -7.38 -28.73 -0.04
N GLN A 194 -6.52 -29.44 0.71
CA GLN A 194 -6.14 -29.02 2.05
C GLN A 194 -5.34 -27.71 2.05
N VAL A 195 -4.39 -27.55 1.13
CA VAL A 195 -3.64 -26.29 0.97
C VAL A 195 -4.59 -25.13 0.65
N GLN A 196 -5.45 -25.29 -0.37
CA GLN A 196 -6.39 -24.26 -0.78
C GLN A 196 -7.32 -23.86 0.36
N GLN A 197 -7.82 -24.83 1.13
CA GLN A 197 -8.64 -24.57 2.32
C GLN A 197 -7.90 -23.75 3.38
N ILE A 198 -6.63 -24.09 3.66
CA ILE A 198 -5.81 -23.36 4.63
C ILE A 198 -5.58 -21.91 4.17
N LEU A 199 -5.19 -21.71 2.91
CA LEU A 199 -4.95 -20.39 2.34
C LEU A 199 -6.23 -19.54 2.35
N ALA A 200 -7.33 -20.08 1.83
CA ALA A 200 -8.60 -19.37 1.74
C ALA A 200 -9.15 -19.01 3.13
N SER A 201 -9.16 -19.96 4.08
CA SER A 201 -9.66 -19.71 5.44
C SER A 201 -8.87 -18.64 6.19
N ALA A 202 -7.54 -18.62 6.04
CA ALA A 202 -6.70 -17.60 6.66
C ALA A 202 -7.02 -16.19 6.14
N MET A 203 -7.26 -16.05 4.84
CA MET A 203 -7.61 -14.76 4.28
C MET A 203 -9.07 -14.37 4.59
N GLN A 204 -9.98 -15.35 4.62
CA GLN A 204 -11.40 -15.15 4.97
C GLN A 204 -11.58 -14.56 6.37
N GLU A 205 -10.69 -14.87 7.32
CA GLU A 205 -10.71 -14.27 8.67
C GLU A 205 -10.51 -12.75 8.69
N LEU A 206 -9.79 -12.23 7.69
CA LEU A 206 -9.53 -10.79 7.58
C LEU A 206 -10.48 -10.11 6.59
N CYS A 207 -11.13 -10.88 5.72
CA CYS A 207 -12.08 -10.41 4.71
C CYS A 207 -13.36 -11.26 4.73
N PRO A 208 -14.14 -11.24 5.84
CA PRO A 208 -15.25 -12.18 6.05
C PRO A 208 -16.37 -12.06 5.00
N ASP A 209 -16.55 -10.86 4.44
CA ASP A 209 -17.63 -10.56 3.49
C ASP A 209 -17.22 -10.76 2.02
N ILE A 210 -15.96 -11.13 1.75
CA ILE A 210 -15.42 -11.30 0.40
C ILE A 210 -15.06 -12.78 0.22
N PRO A 211 -15.65 -13.49 -0.76
CA PRO A 211 -15.26 -14.86 -1.07
C PRO A 211 -13.78 -14.93 -1.47
N ILE A 212 -13.02 -15.80 -0.80
CA ILE A 212 -11.61 -16.04 -1.15
C ILE A 212 -11.47 -17.30 -1.99
N GLY A 213 -10.90 -17.15 -3.18
CA GLY A 213 -10.46 -18.25 -4.04
C GLY A 213 -8.94 -18.38 -4.03
N THR A 214 -8.45 -19.56 -4.39
CA THR A 214 -7.03 -19.79 -4.69
C THR A 214 -6.91 -20.61 -5.96
N GLU A 215 -5.84 -20.38 -6.70
CA GLU A 215 -5.45 -21.16 -7.86
C GLU A 215 -4.13 -21.86 -7.55
N TYR A 216 -3.85 -22.97 -8.22
CA TYR A 216 -2.61 -23.70 -8.04
C TYR A 216 -2.14 -24.34 -9.33
N LEU A 217 -0.83 -24.59 -9.36
CA LEU A 217 -0.16 -25.41 -10.36
C LEU A 217 0.73 -26.43 -9.64
N LEU A 218 0.40 -27.71 -9.78
CA LEU A 218 1.25 -28.84 -9.46
C LEU A 218 2.20 -29.08 -10.63
N ALA A 219 3.50 -28.97 -10.38
CA ALA A 219 4.53 -29.07 -11.40
C ALA A 219 5.85 -29.61 -10.82
N ASP A 220 6.73 -30.10 -11.69
CA ASP A 220 8.07 -30.60 -11.31
C ASP A 220 9.05 -29.49 -10.90
N ARG A 221 8.74 -28.25 -11.30
CA ARG A 221 9.49 -27.03 -10.98
C ARG A 221 8.58 -25.81 -11.11
N TRP A 222 9.07 -24.65 -10.68
CA TRP A 222 8.34 -23.41 -10.81
C TRP A 222 8.33 -22.88 -12.25
N TYR A 223 7.14 -22.53 -12.75
CA TYR A 223 6.92 -21.94 -14.08
C TYR A 223 6.12 -20.64 -13.94
N LYS A 224 6.40 -19.64 -14.79
CA LYS A 224 5.73 -18.33 -14.75
C LYS A 224 4.53 -18.18 -15.68
N ASP A 225 4.52 -18.92 -16.79
CA ASP A 225 3.58 -18.69 -17.90
C ASP A 225 2.66 -19.91 -18.09
N VAL A 226 2.17 -20.48 -16.98
CA VAL A 226 1.28 -21.66 -17.00
C VAL A 226 0.06 -21.35 -16.13
N ASP A 227 -1.03 -21.00 -16.78
CA ASP A 227 -2.24 -20.51 -16.10
C ASP A 227 -3.25 -21.63 -15.79
N GLN A 228 -3.02 -22.85 -16.29
CA GLN A 228 -3.98 -23.95 -16.14
C GLN A 228 -3.32 -25.22 -15.61
N GLN A 229 -3.89 -25.76 -14.54
CA GLN A 229 -3.53 -27.06 -14.01
C GLN A 229 -3.96 -28.17 -14.98
N PRO A 230 -3.02 -28.96 -15.54
CA PRO A 230 -3.38 -30.10 -16.36
C PRO A 230 -4.10 -31.19 -15.54
N ARG A 231 -5.07 -31.85 -16.20
CA ARG A 231 -5.84 -32.97 -15.67
C ARG A 231 -5.85 -34.12 -16.67
N ASP A 232 -5.98 -35.35 -16.19
CA ASP A 232 -6.13 -36.53 -17.03
C ASP A 232 -7.57 -36.68 -17.59
N GLY A 233 -7.80 -37.71 -18.41
CA GLY A 233 -9.12 -38.01 -18.98
C GLY A 233 -10.21 -38.35 -17.95
N GLN A 234 -9.84 -38.56 -16.67
CA GLN A 234 -10.73 -38.80 -15.54
C GLN A 234 -10.84 -37.57 -14.61
N HIS A 235 -10.37 -36.39 -15.06
CA HIS A 235 -10.33 -35.14 -14.30
C HIS A 235 -9.42 -35.14 -13.06
N LYS A 236 -8.52 -36.13 -12.91
CA LYS A 236 -7.53 -36.11 -11.83
C LYS A 236 -6.37 -35.18 -12.17
N ILE A 237 -5.82 -34.54 -11.14
CA ILE A 237 -4.66 -33.66 -11.27
C ILE A 237 -3.44 -34.49 -11.71
N ILE A 238 -2.69 -33.99 -12.68
CA ILE A 238 -1.39 -34.54 -13.08
C ILE A 238 -0.31 -33.45 -12.97
N PRO A 239 0.94 -33.77 -12.56
CA PRO A 239 2.01 -32.77 -12.53
C PRO A 239 2.30 -32.21 -13.93
N PHE A 240 2.34 -30.88 -14.05
CA PHE A 240 2.79 -30.24 -15.28
C PHE A 240 4.30 -30.46 -15.47
N THR A 241 4.68 -30.86 -16.68
CA THR A 241 6.06 -30.97 -17.13
C THR A 241 6.19 -30.33 -18.50
N LYS A 242 7.14 -29.41 -18.67
CA LYS A 242 7.44 -28.86 -19.99
C LYS A 242 8.33 -29.86 -20.71
N THR A 243 7.83 -30.50 -21.76
CA THR A 243 8.68 -31.24 -22.71
C THR A 243 9.61 -30.24 -23.37
N LEU A 244 10.89 -30.29 -23.02
CA LEU A 244 11.91 -29.56 -23.76
C LEU A 244 11.98 -30.16 -25.16
N PRO A 245 12.00 -29.36 -26.24
CA PRO A 245 12.29 -29.90 -27.56
C PRO A 245 13.67 -30.57 -27.51
N CYS A 246 13.71 -31.85 -27.90
CA CYS A 246 14.94 -32.63 -28.04
C CYS A 246 15.93 -31.96 -28.99
#